data_AF-A0A7J3QEG6-F1
#
_entry.id   AF-A0A7J3QEG6-F1
#
_cell.length_a   1.000
_cell.length_b   1.000
_cell.length_c   1.000
_cell.angle_alpha   90.00
_cell.angle_beta   90.00
_cell.angle_gamma   90.00
#
_symmetry.space_group_name_H-M   'P 1'
#
loop_
_entity.id
_entity.type
_entity.pdbx_description
1 polymer ?
#
loop_
_entity_poly.entity_id
_entity_poly.type
_entity_poly.pdbx_seq_one_letter_code
_entity_poly.pdbx_strand_id
1 'polypeptide(L)'
;MQVLESLRKIVADFLKGKEGYEVAVNNFIKELQKTLLKADVNVKLVQQLTNNIRENALKLKPPPYISRQEWFIKIVYDELSNLFGGD
;
A
#
# COMPACT_ATOMS: atom_id res chain seq x y z
N MET A 1 -14.39 -6.56 -11.38
CA MET A 1 -15.02 -5.77 -10.29
C MET A 1 -14.49 -6.15 -8.89
N GLN A 2 -14.31 -7.43 -8.54
CA GLN A 2 -13.89 -7.86 -7.19
C GLN A 2 -12.55 -7.31 -6.67
N VAL A 3 -11.56 -7.09 -7.54
CA VAL A 3 -10.21 -6.61 -7.12
C VAL A 3 -10.26 -5.18 -6.59
N LEU A 4 -10.99 -4.29 -7.26
CA LEU A 4 -11.10 -2.88 -6.86
C LEU A 4 -11.87 -2.71 -5.54
N GLU A 5 -12.92 -3.50 -5.32
CA GLU A 5 -13.63 -3.53 -4.04
C GLU A 5 -12.74 -4.02 -2.90
N SER A 6 -11.92 -5.04 -3.13
CA SER A 6 -10.97 -5.53 -2.13
C SER A 6 -9.96 -4.44 -1.75
N LEU A 7 -9.39 -3.73 -2.74
CA LEU A 7 -8.45 -2.63 -2.49
C LEU A 7 -9.11 -1.49 -1.70
N ARG A 8 -10.32 -1.06 -2.10
CA ARG A 8 -11.06 -0.03 -1.36
C ARG A 8 -11.32 -0.43 0.09
N LYS A 9 -11.68 -1.69 0.33
CA LYS A 9 -11.91 -2.21 1.68
C LYS A 9 -10.63 -2.17 2.52
N ILE A 10 -9.51 -2.60 1.95
CA ILE A 10 -8.20 -2.60 2.63
C ILE A 10 -7.79 -1.17 3.03
N VAL A 11 -7.97 -0.18 2.14
CA VAL A 11 -7.69 1.24 2.45
C VAL A 11 -8.64 1.75 3.55
N ALA A 12 -9.92 1.42 3.48
CA ALA A 12 -10.90 1.85 4.48
C ALA A 12 -10.61 1.26 5.87
N ASP A 13 -10.13 0.02 5.96
CA ASP A 13 -9.73 -0.60 7.23
C ASP A 13 -8.47 0.05 7.81
N PHE A 14 -7.49 0.37 6.96
CA PHE A 14 -6.27 1.08 7.37
C PHE A 14 -6.56 2.47 7.96
N LEU A 15 -7.48 3.21 7.34
CA LEU A 15 -7.90 4.54 7.81
C LEU A 15 -8.67 4.50 9.14
N LYS A 16 -9.40 3.41 9.42
CA LYS A 16 -10.16 3.25 10.69
C LYS A 16 -9.26 3.09 11.92
N GLY A 17 -7.96 2.88 11.76
CA GLY A 17 -6.98 3.09 12.83
C GLY A 17 -7.21 2.24 14.09
N LYS A 18 -7.60 0.97 13.95
CA LYS A 18 -7.80 0.06 15.09
C LYS A 18 -6.51 -0.52 15.67
N GLU A 19 -5.41 -0.44 14.93
CA GLU A 19 -4.14 -1.10 15.25
C GLU A 19 -2.97 -0.10 15.17
N GLY A 20 -1.84 -0.41 15.81
CA GLY A 20 -0.63 0.40 15.69
C GLY A 20 -0.18 0.53 14.23
N TYR A 21 0.36 1.70 13.84
CA TYR A 21 0.68 2.02 12.46
C TYR A 21 1.51 0.95 11.73
N GLU A 22 2.54 0.40 12.38
CA GLU A 22 3.38 -0.65 11.80
C GLU A 22 2.61 -1.95 11.54
N VAL A 23 1.68 -2.31 12.43
CA VAL A 23 0.80 -3.48 12.27
C VAL A 23 -0.13 -3.25 11.08
N ALA A 24 -0.76 -2.08 11.02
CA ALA A 24 -1.65 -1.71 9.93
C ALA A 24 -0.94 -1.71 8.57
N VAL A 25 0.29 -1.19 8.50
CA VAL A 25 1.13 -1.19 7.28
C VAL A 25 1.45 -2.63 6.84
N ASN A 26 1.89 -3.48 7.77
CA ASN A 26 2.21 -4.87 7.43
C ASN A 26 0.99 -5.67 6.97
N ASN A 27 -0.16 -5.46 7.61
CA ASN A 27 -1.44 -6.06 7.21
C ASN A 27 -1.84 -5.59 5.81
N PHE A 28 -1.76 -4.29 5.54
CA PHE A 28 -2.02 -3.72 4.22
C PHE A 28 -1.14 -4.35 3.13
N ILE A 29 0.18 -4.41 3.36
CA ILE A 29 1.14 -4.96 2.39
C ILE A 29 0.84 -6.44 2.10
N LYS A 30 0.49 -7.22 3.13
CA LYS A 30 0.15 -8.64 2.97
C LYS A 30 -1.10 -8.83 2.11
N GLU A 31 -2.13 -8.02 2.33
CA GLU A 31 -3.37 -8.09 1.54
C GLU A 31 -3.18 -7.54 0.12
N LEU A 32 -2.38 -6.48 -0.06
CA LEU A 32 -1.99 -5.97 -1.37
C LEU A 32 -1.25 -7.03 -2.17
N GLN A 33 -0.26 -7.69 -1.58
CA GLN A 33 0.52 -8.76 -2.22
C GLN A 33 -0.39 -9.89 -2.70
N LYS A 34 -1.30 -10.39 -1.85
CA LYS A 34 -2.26 -11.43 -2.24
C LYS A 34 -3.16 -10.98 -3.38
N THR A 35 -3.63 -9.73 -3.33
CA THR A 35 -4.52 -9.17 -4.34
C THR A 35 -3.83 -9.08 -5.71
N LEU A 36 -2.60 -8.59 -5.74
CA LEU A 36 -1.83 -8.45 -6.99
C LEU A 36 -1.46 -9.80 -7.59
N LEU A 37 -1.08 -10.78 -6.78
CA LEU A 37 -0.82 -12.15 -7.25
C LEU A 37 -2.07 -12.81 -7.84
N LYS A 38 -3.24 -12.58 -7.22
CA LYS A 38 -4.54 -13.04 -7.77
C LYS A 38 -4.92 -12.36 -9.09
N ALA A 39 -4.36 -11.18 -9.35
CA ALA A 39 -4.57 -10.43 -10.58
C ALA A 39 -3.56 -10.80 -11.69
N ASP A 40 -2.82 -11.91 -11.53
CA ASP A 40 -1.82 -12.40 -12.49
C ASP A 40 -0.62 -11.46 -12.69
N VAL A 41 -0.33 -10.60 -11.71
CA VAL A 41 0.87 -9.75 -11.73
C VAL A 41 2.12 -10.58 -11.41
N ASN A 42 3.23 -10.31 -12.11
CA ASN A 42 4.50 -11.03 -11.92
C ASN A 42 4.99 -10.96 -10.46
N VAL A 43 5.26 -12.12 -9.86
CA VAL A 43 5.69 -12.23 -8.45
C VAL A 43 6.93 -11.40 -8.11
N LYS A 44 7.89 -11.27 -9.04
CA LYS A 44 9.10 -10.45 -8.81
C LYS A 44 8.74 -8.97 -8.70
N LEU A 45 7.85 -8.49 -9.57
CA LEU A 45 7.35 -7.11 -9.54
C LEU A 45 6.56 -6.83 -8.25
N VAL A 46 5.68 -7.76 -7.86
CA VAL A 46 4.92 -7.63 -6.60
C VAL A 46 5.86 -7.59 -5.40
N GLN A 47 6.87 -8.47 -5.37
CA GLN A 47 7.87 -8.50 -4.30
C GLN A 47 8.65 -7.17 -4.21
N GLN A 48 9.09 -6.64 -5.35
CA GLN A 48 9.80 -5.35 -5.41
C GLN A 48 8.90 -4.19 -4.92
N LEU A 49 7.69 -4.09 -5.46
CA LEU A 49 6.70 -3.07 -5.07
C LEU A 49 6.44 -3.09 -3.56
N THR A 50 6.12 -4.26 -3.02
CA THR A 50 5.74 -4.40 -1.60
C THR A 50 6.92 -4.12 -0.66
N ASN A 51 8.15 -4.40 -1.09
CA ASN A 51 9.35 -4.05 -0.33
C ASN A 51 9.60 -2.54 -0.33
N ASN A 52 9.51 -1.89 -1.49
CA ASN A 52 9.66 -0.43 -1.59
C ASN A 52 8.62 0.30 -0.72
N ILE A 53 7.34 -0.09 -0.83
CA ILE A 53 6.26 0.46 -0.01
C ILE A 53 6.58 0.30 1.48
N ARG A 54 7.05 -0.88 1.91
CA ARG A 54 7.42 -1.13 3.32
C ARG A 54 8.53 -0.20 3.79
N GLU A 55 9.60 -0.10 3.00
CA GLU A 55 10.75 0.74 3.35
C GLU A 55 10.37 2.21 3.43
N ASN A 56 9.65 2.71 2.42
CA ASN A 56 9.20 4.10 2.36
C ASN A 56 8.21 4.43 3.48
N ALA A 57 7.25 3.54 3.77
CA ALA A 57 6.25 3.72 4.82
C ALA A 57 6.83 3.80 6.24
N LEU A 58 7.95 3.12 6.49
CA LEU A 58 8.60 3.05 7.80
C LEU A 58 9.74 4.06 7.96
N LYS A 59 10.47 4.39 6.88
CA LYS A 59 11.63 5.29 6.92
C LYS A 59 11.25 6.76 6.69
N LEU A 60 10.27 7.04 5.84
CA LEU A 60 9.92 8.43 5.49
C LEU A 60 9.03 9.04 6.56
N LYS A 61 9.48 10.16 7.13
CA LYS A 61 8.60 10.99 7.97
C LYS A 61 7.62 11.73 7.06
N PRO A 62 6.33 11.77 7.45
CA PRO A 62 5.36 12.55 6.70
C PRO A 62 5.75 14.04 6.74
N PRO A 63 5.49 14.80 5.66
CA PRO A 63 5.65 16.24 5.67
C PRO A 63 4.73 16.89 6.71
N PRO A 64 5.05 18.12 7.16
CA PRO A 64 4.18 18.85 8.06
C PRO A 64 2.79 18.99 7.42
N TYR A 65 1.75 18.98 8.25
CA TYR A 65 0.33 19.07 7.84
C TYR A 65 -0.29 17.82 7.19
N ILE A 66 0.46 16.72 7.01
CA ILE A 66 -0.10 15.45 6.50
C ILE A 66 -0.04 14.36 7.58
N SER A 67 -1.17 13.69 7.79
CA SER A 67 -1.25 12.53 8.68
C SER A 67 -0.40 11.37 8.16
N ARG A 68 0.20 10.58 9.07
CA ARG A 68 1.01 9.42 8.69
C ARG A 68 0.26 8.41 7.81
N GLN A 69 -1.05 8.27 8.01
CA GLN A 69 -1.92 7.41 7.21
C GLN A 69 -2.10 7.92 5.77
N GLU A 70 -2.36 9.22 5.61
CA GLU A 70 -2.48 9.87 4.29
C GLU A 70 -1.16 9.81 3.52
N TRP A 71 -0.05 10.02 4.22
CA TRP A 71 1.29 9.88 3.66
C TRP A 71 1.54 8.46 3.14
N PHE A 72 1.13 7.44 3.89
CA PHE A 72 1.21 6.05 3.45
C PHE A 72 0.40 5.79 2.17
N ILE A 73 -0.83 6.30 2.09
CA ILE A 73 -1.66 6.15 0.89
C ILE A 73 -0.98 6.81 -0.32
N LYS A 74 -0.38 7.99 -0.14
CA LYS A 74 0.38 8.66 -1.18
C LYS A 74 1.56 7.83 -1.67
N ILE A 75 2.34 7.24 -0.76
CA ILE A 75 3.45 6.33 -1.13
C ILE A 75 2.92 5.15 -1.95
N VAL A 76 1.84 4.52 -1.51
CA VAL A 76 1.25 3.38 -2.24
C VAL A 76 0.80 3.79 -3.64
N TYR A 77 0.16 4.96 -3.77
CA TYR A 77 -0.25 5.49 -5.06
C TYR A 77 0.94 5.72 -6.01
N ASP A 78 2.01 6.34 -5.51
CA ASP A 78 3.22 6.64 -6.26
C ASP A 78 3.89 5.35 -6.78
N GLU A 79 4.06 4.37 -5.89
CA GLU A 79 4.65 3.07 -6.22
C GLU A 79 3.81 2.27 -7.23
N LEU A 80 2.48 2.30 -7.08
CA LEU A 80 1.58 1.66 -8.04
C LEU A 80 1.60 2.38 -9.40
N SER A 81 1.63 3.71 -9.41
CA SER A 81 1.72 4.49 -10.64
C SER A 81 3.02 4.18 -11.37
N ASN A 82 4.14 4.15 -10.64
CA ASN A 82 5.44 3.81 -11.20
C ASN A 82 5.48 2.38 -11.80
N LEU A 83 4.78 1.42 -11.18
CA LEU A 83 4.72 0.05 -11.68
C LEU A 83 3.85 -0.11 -12.94
N PHE A 84 2.72 0.61 -13.02
CA PHE A 84 1.77 0.51 -14.13
C PHE A 84 1.98 1.56 -15.23
N GLY A 85 3.02 2.40 -15.12
CA GLY A 85 3.37 3.40 -16.13
C GLY A 85 2.49 4.65 -16.07
N GLY A 86 2.27 5.18 -14.88
CA GLY A 86 1.63 6.48 -14.66
C GLY A 86 2.62 7.63 -14.85
N ASP A 87 2.22 8.59 -15.68
CA ASP A 87 2.76 9.95 -15.73
C ASP A 87 2.60 10.66 -14.36
#